data_AF-G0L1Z4-F1
#
_entry.id   AF-G0L1Z4-F1
#
_cell.length_a   1.000
_cell.length_b   1.000
_cell.length_c   1.000
_cell.angle_alpha   90.00
_cell.angle_beta   90.00
_cell.angle_gamma   90.00
#
_symmetry.space_group_name_H-M   'P 1'
#
loop_
_entity.id
_entity.type
_entity.pdbx_description
1 polymer ?
#
loop_
_entity_poly.entity_id
_entity_poly.type
_entity_poly.pdbx_seq_one_letter_code
_entity_poly.pdbx_strand_id
1 'polypeptide(L)'
;MKPIVLLIFISLGLTCCSTDKEKELAAEDAASFLKDGARVIAVKTTGNENAYSFEVTIESADTGCEQYADWWEIVDLDGHLIYRRILTHSHVDEQPFSRTGTNIQLKKNTQVYVRAHMNATGYSTKGQKGSVESGFIPTILDAKFANDLEKADPLPSGCEF
;
A
#
# COMPACT_ATOMS: atom_id res chain seq x y z
N MET A 1 -67.77 -40.00 -12.88
CA MET A 1 -67.28 -38.63 -12.60
C MET A 1 -65.83 -38.76 -12.11
N LYS A 2 -64.86 -38.15 -12.80
CA LYS A 2 -63.44 -38.10 -12.45
C LYS A 2 -63.08 -36.68 -12.01
N PRO A 3 -62.22 -36.52 -11.01
CA PRO A 3 -61.13 -35.55 -11.10
C PRO A 3 -59.80 -36.25 -10.78
N ILE A 4 -58.86 -36.35 -11.72
CA ILE A 4 -57.76 -35.40 -11.94
C ILE A 4 -57.07 -35.04 -10.62
N VAL A 5 -55.99 -35.75 -10.31
CA VAL A 5 -54.99 -35.32 -9.31
C VAL A 5 -53.68 -35.07 -10.07
N LEU A 6 -53.25 -33.82 -9.96
CA LEU A 6 -52.16 -33.16 -10.65
C LEU A 6 -50.81 -33.67 -10.11
N LEU A 7 -49.99 -34.24 -10.98
CA LEU A 7 -48.57 -34.54 -10.74
C LEU A 7 -47.78 -33.22 -10.75
N ILE A 8 -47.20 -32.83 -9.62
CA ILE A 8 -46.22 -31.74 -9.56
C ILE A 8 -44.85 -32.36 -9.28
N PHE A 9 -44.02 -32.39 -10.32
CA PHE A 9 -42.57 -32.55 -10.23
C PHE A 9 -41.97 -31.28 -9.65
N ILE A 10 -41.38 -31.35 -8.45
CA ILE A 10 -40.50 -30.30 -7.93
C ILE A 10 -39.07 -30.76 -8.13
N SER A 11 -38.50 -30.39 -9.26
CA SER A 11 -37.07 -30.39 -9.51
C SER A 11 -36.44 -29.22 -8.77
N LEU A 12 -35.87 -29.48 -7.59
CA LEU A 12 -35.08 -28.50 -6.84
C LEU A 12 -33.67 -28.46 -7.44
N GLY A 13 -33.44 -27.49 -8.31
CA GLY A 13 -32.14 -27.26 -8.94
C GLY A 13 -31.10 -26.81 -7.91
N LEU A 14 -30.03 -27.60 -7.76
CA LEU A 14 -28.76 -27.10 -7.24
C LEU A 14 -28.12 -26.21 -8.30
N THR A 15 -28.43 -24.92 -8.28
CA THR A 15 -27.66 -23.91 -9.02
C THR A 15 -26.63 -23.32 -8.07
N CYS A 16 -25.36 -23.56 -8.40
CA CYS A 16 -24.19 -23.11 -7.66
C CYS A 16 -24.06 -21.59 -7.78
N CYS A 17 -24.52 -20.82 -6.79
CA CYS A 17 -24.27 -19.38 -6.68
C CYS A 17 -23.06 -19.14 -5.78
N SER A 18 -21.88 -18.90 -6.35
CA SER A 18 -20.73 -18.40 -5.56
C SER A 18 -19.94 -17.27 -6.25
N THR A 19 -20.42 -16.73 -7.37
CA THR A 19 -19.66 -15.75 -8.17
C THR A 19 -19.94 -14.28 -7.82
N ASP A 20 -21.07 -13.95 -7.19
CA ASP A 20 -21.43 -12.54 -6.97
C ASP A 20 -20.64 -11.90 -5.82
N LYS A 21 -20.38 -12.67 -4.75
CA LYS A 21 -19.71 -12.16 -3.55
C LYS A 21 -18.23 -11.89 -3.75
N GLU A 22 -17.53 -12.72 -4.53
CA GLU A 22 -16.11 -12.52 -4.84
C GLU A 22 -15.89 -11.29 -5.73
N LYS A 23 -16.80 -11.05 -6.67
CA LYS A 23 -16.74 -9.88 -7.56
C LYS A 23 -17.08 -8.57 -6.84
N GLU A 24 -18.02 -8.62 -5.90
CA GLU A 24 -18.37 -7.47 -5.04
C GLU A 24 -17.23 -7.11 -4.08
N LEU A 25 -16.59 -8.10 -3.46
CA LEU A 25 -15.40 -7.90 -2.61
C LEU A 25 -14.20 -7.35 -3.40
N ALA A 26 -13.96 -7.83 -4.62
CA ALA A 26 -12.89 -7.32 -5.47
C ALA A 26 -13.16 -5.89 -5.95
N ALA A 27 -14.43 -5.53 -6.21
CA ALA A 27 -14.81 -4.18 -6.59
C ALA A 27 -14.70 -3.20 -5.40
N GLU A 28 -15.06 -3.62 -4.19
CA GLU A 28 -14.82 -2.83 -2.98
C GLU A 28 -13.33 -2.69 -2.67
N ASP A 29 -12.52 -3.74 -2.79
CA ASP A 29 -11.08 -3.66 -2.55
C ASP A 29 -10.38 -2.80 -3.62
N ALA A 30 -10.80 -2.88 -4.89
CA ALA A 30 -10.31 -1.99 -5.94
C ALA A 30 -10.74 -0.53 -5.73
N ALA A 31 -11.99 -0.28 -5.36
CA ALA A 31 -12.47 1.07 -5.05
C ALA A 31 -11.82 1.65 -3.78
N SER A 32 -11.58 0.79 -2.79
CA SER A 32 -10.82 1.09 -1.58
C SER A 32 -9.36 1.34 -1.90
N PHE A 33 -8.74 0.59 -2.81
CA PHE A 33 -7.36 0.80 -3.26
C PHE A 33 -7.17 2.13 -3.98
N LEU A 34 -8.10 2.48 -4.88
CA LEU A 34 -8.12 3.79 -5.53
C LEU A 34 -8.32 4.95 -4.54
N LYS A 35 -8.97 4.68 -3.40
CA LYS A 35 -9.22 5.65 -2.34
C LYS A 35 -8.09 5.72 -1.30
N ASP A 36 -7.41 4.60 -1.08
CA ASP A 36 -6.37 4.46 -0.08
C ASP A 36 -5.04 4.99 -0.60
N GLY A 37 -4.76 4.99 -1.92
CA GLY A 37 -3.52 5.53 -2.49
C GLY A 37 -2.33 4.57 -2.37
N ALA A 38 -1.10 5.08 -2.46
CA ALA A 38 0.11 4.26 -2.42
C ALA A 38 0.31 3.59 -1.06
N ARG A 39 0.63 2.29 -1.06
CA ARG A 39 0.85 1.50 0.16
C ARG A 39 2.14 0.70 0.13
N VAL A 40 2.82 0.63 1.27
CA VAL A 40 4.00 -0.22 1.44
C VAL A 40 3.56 -1.62 1.86
N ILE A 41 3.81 -2.61 1.00
CA ILE A 41 3.37 -3.99 1.21
C ILE A 41 4.48 -4.90 1.75
N ALA A 42 5.75 -4.51 1.57
CA ALA A 42 6.88 -5.24 2.14
C ALA A 42 8.10 -4.33 2.36
N VAL A 43 8.89 -4.65 3.37
CA VAL A 43 10.19 -4.02 3.66
C VAL A 43 11.22 -5.11 3.92
N LYS A 44 12.34 -5.07 3.17
CA LYS A 44 13.50 -5.92 3.42
C LYS A 44 14.70 -5.04 3.77
N THR A 45 15.43 -5.43 4.80
CA THR A 45 16.57 -4.68 5.31
C THR A 45 17.85 -5.49 5.21
N THR A 46 18.93 -4.86 4.77
CA THR A 46 20.30 -5.42 4.75
C THR A 46 21.29 -4.38 5.24
N GLY A 47 22.52 -4.81 5.57
CA GLY A 47 23.59 -3.92 6.02
C GLY A 47 23.84 -3.99 7.52
N ASN A 48 24.55 -2.98 8.03
CA ASN A 48 24.98 -2.89 9.43
C ASN A 48 24.26 -1.75 10.16
N GLU A 49 24.31 -1.77 11.49
CA GLU A 49 23.76 -0.69 12.30
C GLU A 49 24.29 0.67 11.87
N ASN A 50 23.39 1.64 11.71
CA ASN A 50 23.68 2.96 11.15
C ASN A 50 24.19 2.97 9.69
N ALA A 51 24.00 1.91 8.92
CA ALA A 51 24.35 1.86 7.50
C ALA A 51 23.46 0.85 6.76
N TYR A 52 22.15 0.97 6.96
CA TYR A 52 21.19 0.03 6.38
C TYR A 52 20.77 0.41 4.96
N SER A 53 20.43 -0.63 4.19
CA SER A 53 19.68 -0.54 2.95
C SER A 53 18.28 -1.08 3.19
N PHE A 54 17.28 -0.32 2.77
CA PHE A 54 15.86 -0.68 2.81
C PHE A 54 15.38 -0.86 1.38
N GLU A 55 15.04 -2.09 1.01
CA GLU A 55 14.28 -2.38 -0.20
C GLU A 55 12.79 -2.33 0.18
N VAL A 56 12.09 -1.34 -0.34
CA VAL A 56 10.67 -1.09 -0.02
C VAL A 56 9.83 -1.45 -1.23
N THR A 57 8.90 -2.38 -1.05
CA THR A 57 7.93 -2.78 -2.07
C THR A 57 6.65 -1.99 -1.89
N ILE A 58 6.27 -1.27 -2.94
CA ILE A 58 5.12 -0.37 -3.00
C ILE A 58 4.12 -0.93 -4.01
N GLU A 59 2.86 -0.82 -3.64
CA GLU A 59 1.73 -1.02 -4.55
C GLU A 59 0.96 0.29 -4.61
N SER A 60 0.72 0.80 -5.82
CA SER A 60 0.05 2.08 -6.03
C SER A 60 -0.87 2.06 -7.25
N ALA A 61 -1.88 2.93 -7.23
CA ALA A 61 -2.80 3.12 -8.34
C ALA A 61 -2.25 4.15 -9.34
N ASP A 62 -1.05 3.87 -9.85
CA ASP A 62 -0.37 4.72 -10.82
C ASP A 62 -1.16 4.82 -12.13
N THR A 63 -1.37 6.03 -12.64
CA THR A 63 -2.00 6.27 -13.96
C THR A 63 -1.19 7.20 -14.87
N GLY A 64 0.03 7.56 -14.44
CA GLY A 64 0.94 8.47 -15.12
C GLY A 64 1.43 9.58 -14.19
N CYS A 65 2.08 10.61 -14.74
CA CYS A 65 2.68 11.69 -13.95
C CYS A 65 1.71 12.50 -13.08
N GLU A 66 0.42 12.53 -13.43
CA GLU A 66 -0.60 13.18 -12.61
C GLU A 66 -0.95 12.39 -11.36
N GLN A 67 -0.67 11.08 -11.33
CA GLN A 67 -1.02 10.22 -10.21
C GLN A 67 -0.07 9.02 -10.16
N TYR A 68 0.96 9.15 -9.32
CA TYR A 68 1.95 8.13 -9.08
C TYR A 68 2.51 8.21 -7.66
N ALA A 69 3.10 7.12 -7.19
CA ALA A 69 3.90 7.13 -5.98
C ALA A 69 5.20 7.91 -6.20
N ASP A 70 5.34 9.06 -5.54
CA ASP A 70 6.43 10.02 -5.75
C ASP A 70 7.51 9.98 -4.65
N TRP A 71 7.22 9.34 -3.51
CA TRP A 71 8.24 8.89 -2.57
C TRP A 71 7.77 7.78 -1.64
N TRP A 72 8.74 7.15 -1.00
CA TRP A 72 8.53 6.47 0.28
C TRP A 72 9.50 7.01 1.32
N GLU A 73 9.11 6.85 2.58
CA GLU A 73 9.84 7.42 3.70
C GLU A 73 9.85 6.52 4.93
N ILE A 74 10.83 6.79 5.80
CA ILE A 74 10.95 6.23 7.13
C ILE A 74 10.74 7.37 8.12
N VAL A 75 9.79 7.16 9.04
CA VAL A 75 9.38 8.15 10.05
C VAL A 75 9.50 7.49 11.41
N ASP A 76 9.99 8.21 12.41
CA ASP A 76 9.95 7.72 13.79
C ASP A 76 8.50 7.66 14.33
N LEU A 77 8.33 7.21 15.57
CA LEU A 77 7.00 7.09 16.17
C LEU A 77 6.38 8.45 16.57
N ASP A 78 7.19 9.50 16.63
CA ASP A 78 6.78 10.86 17.00
C ASP A 78 6.43 11.71 15.75
N GLY A 79 6.68 11.18 14.55
CA GLY A 79 6.38 11.83 13.28
C GLY A 79 7.55 12.57 12.64
N HIS A 80 8.79 12.39 13.11
CA HIS A 80 9.96 12.99 12.50
C HIS A 80 10.48 12.15 11.34
N LEU A 81 10.82 12.84 10.25
CA LEU A 81 11.43 12.23 9.07
C LEU A 81 12.85 11.74 9.37
N ILE A 82 13.10 10.45 9.15
CA ILE A 82 14.43 9.84 9.26
C ILE A 82 15.07 9.75 7.88
N TYR A 83 14.29 9.35 6.89
CA TYR A 83 14.77 9.12 5.53
C TYR A 83 13.65 9.25 4.52
N ARG A 84 13.95 9.77 3.33
CA ARG A 84 13.03 9.78 2.20
C ARG A 84 13.74 9.38 0.92
N ARG A 85 13.10 8.53 0.13
CA ARG A 85 13.49 8.20 -1.24
C ARG A 85 12.48 8.78 -2.21
N ILE A 86 12.91 9.79 -2.96
CA ILE A 86 12.16 10.36 -4.08
C ILE A 86 12.08 9.35 -5.22
N LEU A 87 10.91 9.24 -5.84
CA LEU A 87 10.62 8.46 -7.04
C LEU A 87 10.27 9.45 -8.15
N THR A 88 10.97 9.36 -9.29
CA THR A 88 10.89 10.41 -10.32
C THR A 88 9.96 10.05 -11.48
N HIS A 89 9.37 8.87 -11.53
CA HIS A 89 8.49 8.46 -12.63
C HIS A 89 7.37 7.55 -12.14
N SER A 90 6.35 7.39 -12.99
CA SER A 90 5.25 6.47 -12.74
C SER A 90 5.61 5.02 -13.07
N HIS A 91 5.01 4.09 -12.33
CA HIS A 91 5.18 2.65 -12.43
C HIS A 91 3.89 1.95 -12.88
N VAL A 92 3.12 2.53 -13.82
CA VAL A 92 1.85 1.96 -14.30
C VAL A 92 1.98 0.48 -14.71
N ASP A 93 3.07 0.15 -15.41
CA ASP A 93 3.32 -1.20 -15.95
C ASP A 93 4.16 -2.10 -15.02
N GLU A 94 4.51 -1.62 -13.82
CA GLU A 94 5.35 -2.31 -12.84
C GLU A 94 4.67 -2.23 -11.45
N GLN A 95 3.66 -3.08 -11.21
CA GLN A 95 2.99 -3.16 -9.90
C GLN A 95 2.93 -4.60 -9.37
N PRO A 96 3.30 -4.83 -8.10
CA PRO A 96 4.01 -3.89 -7.22
C PRO A 96 5.47 -3.70 -7.67
N PHE A 97 6.10 -2.60 -7.27
CA PHE A 97 7.51 -2.31 -7.56
C PHE A 97 8.34 -2.12 -6.28
N SER A 98 9.63 -2.44 -6.35
CA SER A 98 10.58 -2.25 -5.24
C SER A 98 11.56 -1.12 -5.54
N ARG A 99 11.80 -0.22 -4.58
CA ARG A 99 12.86 0.80 -4.69
C ARG A 99 13.69 0.85 -3.42
N THR A 100 15.00 0.86 -3.60
CA THR A 100 15.96 0.79 -2.50
C THR A 100 16.45 2.17 -2.07
N GLY A 101 16.53 2.36 -0.76
CA GLY A 101 17.20 3.47 -0.10
C GLY A 101 18.39 2.94 0.69
N THR A 102 19.49 3.67 0.72
CA THR A 102 20.77 3.23 1.31
C THR A 102 21.31 4.25 2.30
N ASN A 103 22.31 3.83 3.08
CA ASN A 103 22.98 4.67 4.08
C ASN A 103 22.04 5.20 5.19
N ILE A 104 21.01 4.42 5.53
CA ILE A 104 20.00 4.81 6.52
C ILE A 104 20.57 4.62 7.92
N GLN A 105 20.60 5.73 8.67
CA GLN A 105 21.16 5.81 10.02
C GLN A 105 20.10 5.42 11.06
N LEU A 106 20.06 4.15 11.45
CA LEU A 106 19.14 3.62 12.46
C LEU A 106 19.85 2.64 13.39
N LYS A 107 19.50 2.66 14.69
CA LYS A 107 19.83 1.55 15.59
C LYS A 107 18.92 0.36 15.28
N LYS A 108 19.42 -0.86 15.42
CA LYS A 108 18.72 -2.09 14.98
C LYS A 108 17.33 -2.27 15.61
N ASN A 109 17.14 -1.79 16.84
CA ASN A 109 15.91 -1.94 17.63
C ASN A 109 14.98 -0.71 17.56
N THR A 110 15.33 0.31 16.76
CA THR A 110 14.51 1.52 16.63
C THR A 110 13.22 1.17 15.90
N GLN A 111 12.08 1.39 16.56
CA GLN A 111 10.77 1.23 15.94
C GLN A 111 10.48 2.44 15.03
N VAL A 112 10.09 2.16 13.80
CA VAL A 112 9.78 3.17 12.78
C VAL A 112 8.56 2.77 11.97
N TYR A 113 7.98 3.76 11.31
CA TYR A 113 7.00 3.57 10.24
C TYR A 113 7.69 3.67 8.88
N VAL A 114 7.26 2.83 7.94
CA VAL A 114 7.59 2.95 6.51
C VAL A 114 6.29 3.12 5.74
N ARG A 115 6.18 4.21 4.98
CA ARG A 115 4.97 4.55 4.21
C ARG A 115 5.33 5.16 2.87
N ALA A 116 4.36 5.16 1.95
CA ALA A 116 4.47 5.77 0.64
C ALA A 116 3.54 6.99 0.55
N HIS A 117 3.92 7.94 -0.29
CA HIS A 117 3.12 9.10 -0.66
C HIS A 117 2.73 9.00 -2.13
N MET A 118 1.65 9.69 -2.50
CA MET A 118 1.13 9.73 -3.85
C MET A 118 0.92 11.18 -4.28
N ASN A 119 1.49 11.58 -5.41
CA ASN A 119 1.60 12.98 -5.86
C ASN A 119 0.28 13.76 -5.81
N ALA A 120 -0.86 13.14 -6.15
CA ALA A 120 -2.16 13.80 -6.18
C ALA A 120 -3.02 13.63 -4.91
N THR A 121 -2.81 12.55 -4.15
CA THR A 121 -3.75 12.11 -3.10
C THR A 121 -3.14 12.06 -1.72
N GLY A 122 -1.85 12.34 -1.58
CA GLY A 122 -1.18 12.37 -0.29
C GLY A 122 -0.86 10.98 0.25
N TYR A 123 -0.79 10.89 1.58
CA TYR A 123 -0.54 9.63 2.28
C TYR A 123 -1.78 8.75 2.41
N SER A 124 -1.58 7.44 2.26
CA SER A 124 -2.52 6.42 2.73
C SER A 124 -2.41 6.21 4.24
N THR A 125 -3.40 5.56 4.84
CA THR A 125 -3.28 5.05 6.20
C THR A 125 -2.50 3.72 6.27
N LYS A 126 -2.07 3.16 5.13
CA LYS A 126 -1.47 1.81 5.06
C LYS A 126 0.05 1.91 4.96
N GLY A 127 0.75 1.35 5.94
CA GLY A 127 2.20 1.28 5.92
C GLY A 127 2.72 0.03 6.60
N GLN A 128 4.00 0.04 6.94
CA GLN A 128 4.64 -1.00 7.73
C GLN A 128 5.20 -0.39 9.02
N LYS A 129 5.14 -1.13 10.12
CA LYS A 129 5.79 -0.78 11.38
C LYS A 129 6.76 -1.87 11.79
N GLY A 130 7.90 -1.48 12.31
CA GLY A 130 8.87 -2.45 12.81
C GLY A 130 10.23 -1.84 13.11
N SER A 131 11.21 -2.72 13.24
CA SER A 131 12.62 -2.38 13.37
C SER A 131 13.44 -3.35 12.53
N VAL A 132 14.71 -3.04 12.29
CA VAL A 132 15.61 -3.95 11.56
C VAL A 132 15.76 -5.29 12.28
N GLU A 133 15.77 -5.28 13.61
CA GLU A 133 15.90 -6.49 14.43
C GLU A 133 14.63 -7.34 14.45
N SER A 134 13.45 -6.72 14.54
CA SER A 134 12.17 -7.44 14.65
C SER A 134 11.48 -7.72 13.32
N GLY A 135 11.99 -7.15 12.22
CA GLY A 135 11.26 -7.09 10.96
C GLY A 135 10.10 -6.10 10.98
N PHE A 136 9.38 -6.05 9.86
CA PHE A 136 8.30 -5.11 9.57
C PHE A 136 7.00 -5.86 9.31
N ILE A 137 5.90 -5.34 9.86
CA ILE A 137 4.55 -5.88 9.68
C ILE A 137 3.59 -4.78 9.22
N PRO A 138 2.51 -5.14 8.49
CA PRO A 138 1.49 -4.18 8.09
C PRO A 138 0.90 -3.43 9.29
N THR A 139 0.66 -2.14 9.11
CA THR A 139 0.07 -1.28 10.14
C THR A 139 -0.88 -0.26 9.52
N ILE A 140 -1.79 0.24 10.35
CA ILE A 140 -2.67 1.36 10.01
C ILE A 140 -2.21 2.58 10.80
N LEU A 141 -1.87 3.66 10.09
CA LEU A 141 -1.50 4.94 10.66
C LEU A 141 -2.73 5.83 10.79
N ASP A 142 -2.68 6.77 11.74
CA ASP A 142 -3.67 7.85 11.78
C ASP A 142 -3.61 8.67 10.47
N ALA A 143 -4.76 9.06 9.93
CA ALA A 143 -4.84 9.79 8.66
C ALA A 143 -4.13 11.15 8.67
N LYS A 144 -3.85 11.71 9.86
CA LYS A 144 -3.12 12.96 10.04
C LYS A 144 -1.71 12.75 10.60
N PHE A 145 -1.27 11.51 10.78
CA PHE A 145 0.07 11.23 11.28
C PHE A 145 1.11 11.90 10.39
N ALA A 146 1.93 12.79 10.97
CA ALA A 146 3.05 13.45 10.30
C ALA A 146 2.72 14.00 8.89
N ASN A 147 1.53 14.58 8.70
CA ASN A 147 1.10 15.14 7.41
C ASN A 147 1.93 16.38 7.01
N ASP A 148 2.49 17.10 7.97
CA ASP A 148 3.39 18.23 7.71
C ASP A 148 4.64 17.82 6.90
N LEU A 149 4.99 16.52 6.89
CA LEU A 149 6.10 16.00 6.09
C LEU A 149 5.88 16.11 4.58
N GLU A 150 4.63 16.29 4.09
CA GLU A 150 4.37 16.58 2.66
C GLU A 150 5.10 17.84 2.16
N LYS A 151 5.49 18.72 3.08
CA LYS A 151 6.18 19.99 2.79
C LYS A 151 7.64 19.99 3.24
N ALA A 152 8.10 18.92 3.88
CA ALA A 152 9.47 18.81 4.37
C ALA A 152 10.40 18.34 3.25
N ASP A 153 11.60 18.92 3.18
CA ASP A 153 12.62 18.45 2.23
C ASP A 153 13.15 17.05 2.61
N PRO A 154 13.59 16.25 1.61
CA PRO A 154 13.57 16.53 0.17
C PRO A 154 12.18 16.33 -0.44
N LEU A 155 11.84 17.14 -1.46
CA LEU A 155 10.64 17.00 -2.28
C LEU A 155 10.99 16.67 -3.75
N PRO A 156 10.12 15.97 -4.49
CA PRO A 156 10.30 15.74 -5.92
C PRO A 156 10.31 17.06 -6.69
N SER A 157 11.17 17.17 -7.71
CA SER A 157 11.21 18.34 -8.62
C SER A 157 10.25 18.22 -9.81
N GLY A 158 9.51 17.12 -9.90
CA GLY A 158 8.59 16.80 -10.99
C GLY A 158 8.59 15.31 -11.34
N CYS A 159 7.84 14.97 -12.39
CA CYS A 159 7.78 13.64 -12.98
C CYS A 159 8.58 13.59 -14.29
N GLU A 160 9.42 12.57 -14.42
CA GLU A 160 10.18 12.16 -15.59
C GLU A 160 9.41 11.05 -16.33
N PHE A 161 9.44 11.07 -17.66
CA PHE A 161 8.76 10.11 -18.53
C PHE A 161 9.67 8.96 -18.94
#